data_AF-A0A958RMD0-F1
#
_entry.id   AF-A0A958RMD0-F1
#
_cell.length_a   1.000
_cell.length_b   1.000
_cell.length_c   1.000
_cell.angle_alpha   90.00
_cell.angle_beta   90.00
_cell.angle_gamma   90.00
#
_symmetry.space_group_name_H-M   'P 1'
#
loop_
_entity.id
_entity.type
_entity.pdbx_description
1 polymer ?
#
loop_
_entity_poly.entity_id
_entity_poly.type
_entity_poly.pdbx_seq_one_letter_code
_entity_poly.pdbx_strand_id
1 'polypeptide(L)'
;SDFPKGNGPGPGRIPDGSITNTEHLWPQSKFNRRESEELQKSDLHILRPVLSWVNTNRSNHPFGEVRIPYKPPCKGVNRGYLSKGNTTVYFEPPNENKGNVARALFYFSVRYNIRIDAKQEEFLRLWHQEDPVDQWEIWRNDQVFEFQKTRNPFVDHPSLVEMIGDF
;
A
#
# COMPACT_ATOMS: atom_id res chain seq x y z
N SER A 1 20.93 -1.14 -8.21
CA SER A 1 20.77 -1.72 -6.86
C SER A 1 20.10 -0.65 -6.02
N ASP A 2 18.89 -0.91 -5.56
CA ASP A 2 18.14 0.00 -4.68
C ASP A 2 18.69 -0.01 -3.24
N PHE A 3 19.68 -0.85 -2.96
CA PHE A 3 20.37 -0.94 -1.67
C PHE A 3 21.77 -0.31 -1.72
N PRO A 4 22.21 0.36 -0.64
CA PRO A 4 23.62 0.72 -0.45
C PRO A 4 24.53 -0.51 -0.61
N LYS A 5 25.69 -0.34 -1.26
CA LYS A 5 26.61 -1.45 -1.57
C LYS A 5 26.92 -2.28 -0.31
N GLY A 6 26.68 -3.59 -0.38
CA GLY A 6 26.99 -4.56 0.69
C GLY A 6 25.88 -4.83 1.71
N ASN A 7 24.78 -4.07 1.70
CA ASN A 7 23.74 -4.13 2.74
C ASN A 7 22.34 -4.48 2.22
N GLY A 8 22.25 -5.03 1.00
CA GLY A 8 20.99 -5.56 0.49
C GLY A 8 20.56 -6.84 1.20
N PRO A 9 19.26 -7.18 1.15
CA PRO A 9 18.76 -8.49 1.57
C PRO A 9 19.44 -9.60 0.75
N GLY A 10 19.67 -10.75 1.38
CA GLY A 10 20.30 -11.91 0.74
C GLY A 10 19.92 -13.22 1.45
N PRO A 11 20.12 -14.38 0.81
CA PRO A 11 19.74 -15.67 1.39
C PRO A 11 20.33 -15.88 2.80
N GLY A 12 19.48 -16.19 3.78
CA GLY A 12 19.89 -16.43 5.16
C GLY A 12 20.30 -15.18 5.97
N ARG A 13 20.16 -13.97 5.41
CA ARG A 13 20.48 -12.72 6.09
C ARG A 13 19.20 -11.97 6.44
N ILE A 14 18.96 -11.76 7.73
CA ILE A 14 17.91 -10.84 8.19
C ILE A 14 18.25 -9.44 7.65
N PRO A 15 17.36 -8.81 6.88
CA PRO A 15 17.61 -7.47 6.37
C PRO A 15 17.76 -6.47 7.53
N ASP A 16 18.70 -5.53 7.40
CA ASP A 16 18.89 -4.49 8.41
C ASP A 16 17.63 -3.60 8.47
N GLY A 17 17.03 -3.48 9.67
CA GLY A 17 15.83 -2.67 9.91
C GLY A 17 16.02 -1.19 9.59
N SER A 18 17.27 -0.71 9.60
CA SER A 18 17.63 0.65 9.16
C SER A 18 17.65 0.82 7.64
N ILE A 19 17.53 -0.28 6.88
CA ILE A 19 17.61 -0.31 5.42
C ILE A 19 16.28 -0.78 4.81
N THR A 20 15.68 -1.83 5.35
CA THR A 20 14.33 -2.29 5.00
C THR A 20 13.51 -2.49 6.25
N ASN A 21 12.30 -1.98 6.25
CA ASN A 21 11.34 -2.19 7.33
C ASN A 21 10.00 -2.69 6.76
N THR A 22 9.06 -2.94 7.66
CA THR A 22 7.69 -3.29 7.27
C THR A 22 6.87 -2.02 7.15
N GLU A 23 6.31 -1.82 5.97
CA GLU A 23 5.37 -0.75 5.67
C GLU A 23 3.93 -1.20 5.90
N HIS A 24 3.16 -0.37 6.60
CA HIS A 24 1.73 -0.54 6.77
C HIS A 24 1.00 0.27 5.70
N LEU A 25 0.53 -0.36 4.63
CA LEU A 25 -0.20 0.32 3.55
C LEU A 25 -1.42 1.11 4.07
N TRP A 26 -2.04 0.69 5.16
CA TRP A 26 -2.99 1.51 5.91
C TRP A 26 -2.29 2.12 7.15
N PRO A 27 -2.20 3.46 7.31
CA PRO A 27 -1.48 4.05 8.44
C PRO A 27 -2.08 3.61 9.78
N GLN A 28 -1.24 3.16 10.71
CA GLN A 28 -1.70 2.70 12.04
C GLN A 28 -2.49 3.77 12.81
N SER A 29 -2.16 5.06 12.61
CA SER A 29 -2.89 6.20 13.20
C SER A 29 -4.32 6.35 12.69
N LYS A 30 -4.72 5.61 11.65
CA LYS A 30 -6.06 5.60 11.06
C LYS A 30 -6.81 4.28 11.32
N PHE A 31 -6.36 3.47 12.27
CA PHE A 31 -7.10 2.30 12.72
C PHE A 31 -8.38 2.71 13.45
N ASN A 32 -9.41 1.88 13.32
CA ASN A 32 -10.64 2.08 14.07
C ASN A 32 -10.49 1.51 15.49
N ARG A 33 -11.40 1.91 16.39
CA ARG A 33 -11.48 1.40 17.77
C ARG A 33 -12.48 0.26 17.96
N ARG A 34 -13.16 -0.16 16.90
CA ARG A 34 -14.18 -1.24 16.93
C ARG A 34 -13.53 -2.62 16.88
N GLU A 35 -12.35 -2.69 16.29
CA GLU A 35 -11.55 -3.90 16.12
C GLU A 35 -10.25 -3.78 16.93
N SER A 36 -9.63 -4.92 17.23
CA SER A 36 -8.34 -4.94 17.91
C SER A 36 -7.26 -4.26 17.07
N GLU A 37 -6.46 -3.40 17.70
CA GLU A 37 -5.29 -2.78 17.08
C GLU A 37 -4.30 -3.85 16.59
N GLU A 38 -4.07 -4.89 17.39
CA GLU A 38 -3.14 -5.97 17.02
C GLU A 38 -3.63 -6.76 15.80
N LEU A 39 -4.94 -6.94 15.63
CA LEU A 39 -5.48 -7.59 14.42
C LEU A 39 -5.25 -6.73 13.17
N GLN A 40 -5.56 -5.44 13.25
CA GLN A 40 -5.33 -4.48 12.16
C GLN A 40 -3.84 -4.33 11.82
N LYS A 41 -2.98 -4.34 12.84
CA LYS A 41 -1.53 -4.17 12.71
C LYS A 41 -0.82 -5.41 12.15
N SER A 42 -1.30 -6.61 12.48
CA SER A 42 -0.69 -7.87 12.07
C SER A 42 -1.21 -8.42 10.74
N ASP A 43 -2.20 -7.76 10.11
CA ASP A 43 -2.79 -8.23 8.86
C ASP A 43 -1.81 -8.17 7.69
N LEU A 44 -1.35 -9.35 7.26
CA LEU A 44 -0.38 -9.53 6.19
C LEU A 44 -0.86 -8.94 4.86
N HIS A 45 -2.16 -8.73 4.63
CA HIS A 45 -2.63 -8.12 3.37
C HIS A 45 -2.23 -6.65 3.21
N ILE A 46 -1.94 -5.94 4.31
CA ILE A 46 -1.48 -4.53 4.28
C ILE A 46 -0.01 -4.34 4.65
N LEU A 47 0.71 -5.40 5.02
CA LEU A 47 2.14 -5.35 5.30
C LEU A 47 2.96 -5.52 4.02
N ARG A 48 3.96 -4.65 3.79
CA ARG A 48 4.89 -4.75 2.66
C ARG A 48 6.33 -4.55 3.12
N PRO A 49 7.30 -5.34 2.61
CA PRO A 49 8.71 -5.02 2.82
C PRO A 49 9.06 -3.79 1.97
N VAL A 50 9.55 -2.72 2.60
CA VAL A 50 9.88 -1.46 1.92
C VAL A 50 11.20 -0.92 2.49
N LEU A 51 11.93 -0.13 1.69
CA LEU A 51 13.12 0.58 2.15
C LEU A 51 12.74 1.55 3.28
N SER A 52 13.52 1.55 4.36
CA SER A 52 13.21 2.30 5.60
C SER A 52 12.97 3.79 5.34
N TRP A 53 13.78 4.40 4.46
CA TRP A 53 13.62 5.80 4.09
C TRP A 53 12.39 6.05 3.23
N VAL A 54 11.98 5.10 2.37
CA VAL A 54 10.76 5.22 1.56
C VAL A 54 9.54 5.16 2.47
N ASN A 55 9.51 4.21 3.41
CA ASN A 55 8.48 4.14 4.45
C ASN A 55 8.42 5.45 5.27
N THR A 56 9.58 5.95 5.71
CA THR A 56 9.65 7.25 6.42
C THR A 56 9.06 8.40 5.59
N ASN A 57 9.33 8.43 4.27
CA ASN A 57 8.78 9.44 3.39
C ASN A 57 7.29 9.24 3.08
N ARG A 58 6.78 8.00 3.14
CA ARG A 58 5.35 7.70 3.03
C ARG A 58 4.58 8.31 4.18
N SER A 59 5.06 8.14 5.41
CA SER A 59 4.39 8.65 6.63
C SER A 59 2.93 8.20 6.74
N ASN A 60 1.97 9.10 6.96
CA ASN A 60 0.53 8.83 6.92
C ASN A 60 -0.19 9.51 5.74
N HIS A 61 0.58 9.93 4.72
CA HIS A 61 0.04 10.64 3.57
C HIS A 61 -0.98 9.78 2.81
N PRO A 62 -2.11 10.37 2.36
CA PRO A 62 -3.02 9.69 1.45
C PRO A 62 -2.31 9.34 0.13
N PHE A 63 -2.78 8.28 -0.51
CA PHE A 63 -2.33 7.93 -1.85
C PHE A 63 -3.01 8.82 -2.90
N GLY A 64 -2.27 9.18 -3.95
CA GLY A 64 -2.81 9.91 -5.10
C GLY A 64 -1.74 10.25 -6.12
N GLU A 65 -2.17 10.71 -7.30
CA GLU A 65 -1.24 11.05 -8.39
C GLU A 65 -0.62 12.43 -8.21
N VAL A 66 0.68 12.45 -7.93
CA VAL A 66 1.39 13.68 -7.60
C VAL A 66 1.70 14.44 -8.89
N ARG A 67 1.10 15.63 -9.04
CA ARG A 67 1.35 16.52 -10.18
C ARG A 67 2.45 17.54 -9.93
N ILE A 68 2.69 17.86 -8.66
CA ILE A 68 3.77 18.76 -8.22
C ILE A 68 4.64 18.00 -7.22
N PRO A 69 5.65 17.25 -7.69
CA PRO A 69 6.55 16.52 -6.80
C PRO A 69 7.39 17.45 -5.93
N TYR A 70 7.57 17.06 -4.67
CA TYR A 70 8.47 17.70 -3.71
C TYR A 70 9.27 16.64 -2.96
N LYS A 71 10.59 16.67 -3.15
CA LYS A 71 11.54 15.71 -2.55
C LYS A 71 11.10 14.24 -2.73
N PRO A 72 11.06 13.73 -3.99
CA PRO A 72 10.76 12.33 -4.24
C PRO A 72 11.81 11.43 -3.56
N PRO A 73 11.39 10.32 -2.90
CA PRO A 73 12.31 9.51 -2.10
C PRO A 73 13.23 8.62 -2.95
N CYS A 74 12.78 8.19 -4.13
CA CYS A 74 13.55 7.39 -5.07
C CYS A 74 12.91 7.43 -6.47
N LYS A 75 13.57 6.84 -7.47
CA LYS A 75 13.06 6.77 -8.85
C LYS A 75 11.74 5.99 -8.88
N GLY A 76 10.73 6.53 -9.57
CA GLY A 76 9.42 5.91 -9.72
C GLY A 76 8.48 6.14 -8.55
N VAL A 77 8.92 6.78 -7.46
CA VAL A 77 8.09 7.12 -6.31
C VAL A 77 7.99 8.64 -6.21
N ASN A 78 6.78 9.17 -6.16
CA ASN A 78 6.57 10.60 -5.96
C ASN A 78 5.95 10.87 -4.59
N ARG A 79 6.26 12.05 -4.07
CA ARG A 79 5.56 12.67 -2.95
C ARG A 79 5.37 14.13 -3.29
N GLY A 80 4.21 14.70 -3.00
CA GLY A 80 3.95 16.11 -3.30
C GLY A 80 2.48 16.43 -3.33
N TYR A 81 2.08 17.34 -4.21
CA TYR A 81 0.73 17.89 -4.24
C TYR A 81 0.00 17.54 -5.54
N LEU A 82 -1.33 17.43 -5.47
CA LEU A 82 -2.17 17.19 -6.65
C LEU A 82 -2.27 18.42 -7.56
N SER A 83 -2.12 19.63 -7.01
CA SER A 83 -2.23 20.89 -7.74
C SER A 83 -1.61 22.05 -6.95
N LYS A 84 -1.39 23.18 -7.63
CA LYS A 84 -0.83 24.38 -6.99
C LYS A 84 -1.82 24.92 -5.96
N GLY A 85 -1.35 25.18 -4.74
CA GLY A 85 -2.17 25.67 -3.63
C GLY A 85 -2.84 24.56 -2.80
N ASN A 86 -2.70 23.29 -3.18
CA ASN A 86 -3.08 22.17 -2.33
C ASN A 86 -2.08 22.07 -1.16
N THR A 87 -2.57 21.93 0.07
CA THR A 87 -1.76 21.80 1.30
C THR A 87 -1.59 20.36 1.74
N THR A 88 -2.38 19.44 1.20
CA THR A 88 -2.28 18.01 1.51
C THR A 88 -1.16 17.39 0.69
N VAL A 89 -0.23 16.75 1.38
CA VAL A 89 0.85 15.99 0.76
C VAL A 89 0.34 14.58 0.48
N TYR A 90 0.47 14.15 -0.77
CA TYR A 90 0.12 12.83 -1.28
C TYR A 90 1.38 12.01 -1.56
N PHE A 91 1.23 10.68 -1.49
CA PHE A 91 2.25 9.72 -1.87
C PHE A 91 1.78 8.93 -3.11
N GLU A 92 2.67 8.78 -4.08
CA GLU A 92 2.43 8.01 -5.30
C GLU A 92 3.46 6.88 -5.38
N PRO A 93 3.02 5.60 -5.32
CA PRO A 93 3.91 4.46 -5.47
C PRO A 93 4.34 4.30 -6.94
N PRO A 94 5.30 3.40 -7.22
CA PRO A 94 5.65 3.01 -8.59
C PRO A 94 4.42 2.49 -9.34
N ASN A 95 4.38 2.68 -10.65
CA ASN A 95 3.22 2.34 -11.47
C ASN A 95 2.86 0.86 -11.39
N GLU A 96 3.88 0.00 -11.37
CA GLU A 96 3.79 -1.45 -11.21
C GLU A 96 3.27 -1.93 -9.84
N ASN A 97 3.06 -1.02 -8.89
CA ASN A 97 2.56 -1.34 -7.55
C ASN A 97 1.20 -0.68 -7.26
N LYS A 98 0.68 0.14 -8.18
CA LYS A 98 -0.49 0.99 -7.94
C LYS A 98 -1.75 0.17 -7.68
N GLY A 99 -1.99 -0.86 -8.48
CA GLY A 99 -3.11 -1.79 -8.34
C GLY A 99 -2.99 -2.64 -7.09
N ASN A 100 -1.76 -3.08 -6.76
CA ASN A 100 -1.46 -3.85 -5.55
C ASN A 100 -1.80 -3.05 -4.28
N VAL A 101 -1.51 -1.75 -4.28
CA VAL A 101 -1.88 -0.84 -3.20
C VAL A 101 -3.41 -0.65 -3.14
N ALA A 102 -4.05 -0.44 -4.29
CA ALA A 102 -5.50 -0.27 -4.36
C ALA A 102 -6.27 -1.47 -3.79
N ARG A 103 -5.97 -2.68 -4.26
CA ARG A 103 -6.62 -3.92 -3.79
C ARG A 103 -6.36 -4.19 -2.31
N ALA A 104 -5.19 -3.84 -1.78
CA ALA A 104 -4.90 -3.97 -0.36
C ALA A 104 -5.73 -2.99 0.50
N LEU A 105 -5.92 -1.76 0.03
CA LEU A 105 -6.71 -0.75 0.74
C LEU A 105 -8.21 -1.05 0.68
N PHE A 106 -8.74 -1.49 -0.48
CA PHE A 106 -10.12 -1.95 -0.60
C PHE A 106 -10.42 -3.12 0.34
N TYR A 107 -9.52 -4.11 0.41
CA TYR A 107 -9.63 -5.20 1.38
C TYR A 107 -9.69 -4.67 2.81
N PHE A 108 -8.78 -3.78 3.19
CA PHE A 108 -8.69 -3.30 4.56
C PHE A 108 -9.91 -2.48 4.96
N SER A 109 -10.39 -1.63 4.05
CA SER A 109 -11.63 -0.85 4.22
C SER A 109 -12.80 -1.78 4.51
N VAL A 110 -13.03 -2.81 3.70
CA VAL A 110 -14.16 -3.74 3.87
C VAL A 110 -13.98 -4.61 5.11
N ARG A 111 -12.79 -5.18 5.32
CA ARG A 111 -12.51 -6.08 6.44
C ARG A 111 -12.69 -5.42 7.79
N TYR A 112 -12.26 -4.16 7.91
CA TYR A 112 -12.29 -3.41 9.17
C TYR A 112 -13.37 -2.33 9.20
N ASN A 113 -14.20 -2.21 8.16
CA ASN A 113 -15.27 -1.21 8.03
C ASN A 113 -14.73 0.22 8.29
N ILE A 114 -13.69 0.59 7.56
CA ILE A 114 -13.04 1.91 7.63
C ILE A 114 -13.11 2.57 6.26
N ARG A 115 -13.78 3.72 6.21
CA ARG A 115 -13.95 4.49 4.97
C ARG A 115 -12.64 5.01 4.41
N ILE A 116 -12.52 4.94 3.09
CA ILE A 116 -11.50 5.62 2.31
C ILE A 116 -12.00 7.03 2.00
N ASP A 117 -11.09 8.01 2.01
CA ASP A 117 -11.44 9.35 1.57
C ASP A 117 -11.82 9.32 0.08
N ALA A 118 -12.91 9.99 -0.30
CA ALA A 118 -13.43 9.94 -1.66
C ALA A 118 -12.39 10.33 -2.72
N LYS A 119 -11.52 11.31 -2.41
CA LYS A 119 -10.49 11.73 -3.36
C LYS A 119 -9.41 10.67 -3.52
N GLN A 120 -9.06 9.99 -2.43
CA GLN A 120 -8.14 8.86 -2.47
C GLN A 120 -8.77 7.67 -3.22
N GLU A 121 -10.04 7.35 -2.96
CA GLU A 121 -10.75 6.25 -3.62
C GLU A 121 -10.79 6.42 -5.15
N GLU A 122 -11.01 7.64 -5.66
CA GLU A 122 -10.92 7.95 -7.10
C GLU A 122 -9.60 7.44 -7.72
N PHE A 123 -8.48 7.72 -7.06
CA PHE A 123 -7.16 7.26 -7.54
C PHE A 123 -7.00 5.75 -7.41
N LEU A 124 -7.46 5.15 -6.30
CA LEU A 124 -7.35 3.70 -6.11
C LEU A 124 -8.16 2.92 -7.15
N ARG A 125 -9.34 3.41 -7.53
CA ARG A 125 -10.15 2.80 -8.59
C ARG A 125 -9.47 2.89 -9.95
N LEU A 126 -8.90 4.05 -10.27
CA LEU A 126 -8.10 4.21 -11.49
C LEU A 126 -6.92 3.23 -11.51
N TRP A 127 -6.16 3.19 -10.41
CA TRP A 127 -5.00 2.32 -10.27
C TRP A 127 -5.33 0.84 -10.33
N HIS A 128 -6.48 0.43 -9.81
CA HIS A 128 -6.99 -0.93 -9.94
C HIS A 128 -7.18 -1.35 -11.40
N GLN A 129 -7.62 -0.42 -12.26
CA GLN A 129 -7.84 -0.66 -13.69
C GLN A 129 -6.53 -0.59 -14.50
N GLU A 130 -5.65 0.37 -14.18
CA GLU A 130 -4.38 0.58 -14.89
C GLU A 130 -3.32 -0.48 -14.58
N ASP A 131 -3.38 -1.08 -13.39
CA ASP A 131 -2.46 -2.13 -12.92
C ASP A 131 -3.27 -3.39 -12.49
N PRO A 132 -3.68 -4.23 -13.45
CA PRO A 132 -4.45 -5.44 -13.20
C PRO A 132 -3.72 -6.44 -12.31
N VAL A 133 -4.47 -7.40 -11.73
CA VAL A 133 -3.86 -8.45 -10.91
C VAL A 133 -2.84 -9.25 -11.70
N ASP A 134 -1.66 -9.41 -11.13
CA ASP A 134 -0.59 -10.21 -11.71
C ASP A 134 -0.35 -11.54 -10.96
N GLN A 135 0.52 -12.36 -11.53
CA GLN A 135 0.85 -13.67 -10.96
C GLN A 135 1.53 -13.57 -9.59
N TRP A 136 2.23 -12.47 -9.32
CA TRP A 136 2.95 -12.27 -8.07
C TRP A 136 2.00 -11.92 -6.93
N GLU A 137 0.97 -11.11 -7.20
CA GLU A 137 -0.12 -10.84 -6.27
C GLU A 137 -0.93 -12.08 -5.94
N ILE A 138 -1.28 -12.90 -6.95
CA ILE A 138 -1.99 -14.17 -6.73
C ILE A 138 -1.15 -15.07 -5.81
N TRP A 139 0.12 -15.27 -6.17
CA TRP A 139 1.04 -16.06 -5.36
C TRP A 139 1.13 -15.53 -3.93
N ARG A 140 1.25 -14.21 -3.75
CA ARG A 140 1.29 -13.58 -2.43
C ARG A 140 -0.01 -13.81 -1.66
N ASN A 141 -1.17 -13.69 -2.30
CA ASN A 141 -2.48 -13.93 -1.68
C ASN A 141 -2.62 -15.39 -1.23
N ASP A 142 -2.06 -16.34 -1.99
CA ASP A 142 -1.98 -17.75 -1.61
C ASP A 142 -1.06 -17.95 -0.40
N GLN A 143 0.13 -17.33 -0.39
CA GLN A 143 1.04 -17.42 0.76
C GLN A 143 0.42 -16.82 2.02
N VAL A 144 -0.22 -15.65 1.93
CA VAL A 144 -0.92 -15.05 3.08
C VAL A 144 -2.02 -15.98 3.58
N PHE A 145 -2.79 -16.61 2.68
CA PHE A 145 -3.79 -17.59 3.08
C PHE A 145 -3.16 -18.78 3.83
N GLU A 146 -2.00 -19.29 3.39
CA GLU A 146 -1.35 -20.39 4.09
C GLU A 146 -0.99 -20.06 5.54
N PHE A 147 -0.56 -18.82 5.82
CA PHE A 147 -0.15 -18.39 7.17
C PHE A 147 -1.29 -17.80 8.03
N GLN A 148 -2.09 -16.88 7.48
CA GLN A 148 -3.11 -16.12 8.22
C GLN A 148 -4.53 -16.69 8.02
N LYS A 149 -4.72 -17.60 7.05
CA LYS A 149 -6.02 -18.19 6.68
C LYS A 149 -7.07 -17.15 6.25
N THR A 150 -6.61 -16.01 5.73
CA THR A 150 -7.45 -14.95 5.13
C THR A 150 -7.08 -14.72 3.68
N ARG A 151 -8.06 -14.32 2.86
CA ARG A 151 -7.91 -13.99 1.43
C ARG A 151 -8.22 -12.52 1.21
N ASN A 152 -7.51 -11.88 0.27
CA ASN A 152 -7.96 -10.63 -0.31
C ASN A 152 -8.91 -10.95 -1.49
N PRO A 153 -10.22 -10.71 -1.36
CA PRO A 153 -11.18 -11.05 -2.40
C PRO A 153 -11.03 -10.16 -3.64
N PHE A 154 -10.40 -8.99 -3.54
CA PHE A 154 -10.14 -8.10 -4.68
C PHE A 154 -8.93 -8.53 -5.52
N VAL A 155 -8.10 -9.45 -5.01
CA VAL A 155 -7.10 -10.16 -5.81
C VAL A 155 -7.75 -11.35 -6.51
N ASP A 156 -8.62 -12.09 -5.81
CA ASP A 156 -9.28 -13.28 -6.34
C ASP A 156 -10.34 -12.96 -7.40
N HIS A 157 -11.09 -11.90 -7.13
CA HIS A 157 -12.21 -11.45 -7.93
C HIS A 157 -12.14 -9.92 -8.09
N PRO A 158 -11.25 -9.41 -8.97
CA PRO A 158 -11.05 -7.97 -9.18
C PRO A 158 -12.34 -7.21 -9.48
N SER A 159 -13.28 -7.84 -10.20
CA SER A 159 -14.59 -7.25 -10.55
C SER A 159 -15.45 -6.86 -9.34
N LEU A 160 -15.16 -7.35 -8.14
CA LEU A 160 -15.86 -6.93 -6.91
C LEU A 160 -15.69 -5.43 -6.63
N VAL A 161 -14.61 -4.81 -7.09
CA VAL A 161 -14.41 -3.35 -6.96
C VAL A 161 -15.53 -2.57 -7.62
N GLU A 162 -16.04 -3.04 -8.75
CA GLU A 162 -17.15 -2.39 -9.50
C GLU A 162 -18.51 -2.62 -8.85
N MET A 163 -18.63 -3.63 -7.98
CA MET A 163 -19.88 -3.97 -7.30
C MET A 163 -20.07 -3.22 -5.98
N ILE A 164 -19.00 -2.62 -5.46
CA ILE A 164 -19.00 -1.89 -4.19
C ILE A 164 -18.99 -0.39 -4.50
N GLY A 165 -20.00 0.32 -4.00
CA GLY A 165 -20.20 1.74 -4.29
C GLY A 165 -19.44 2.70 -3.36
N ASP A 166 -19.17 2.29 -2.11
CA ASP A 166 -18.33 3.04 -1.17
C ASP A 166 -17.35 2.10 -0.46
N PHE A 167 -16.10 2.55 -0.34
CA PHE A 167 -15.06 1.85 0.44
C PHE A 167 -14.72 2.66 1.70
#